data_AF-A0A919Z252-F1
#
_entry.id   AF-A0A919Z252-F1
#
_cell.length_a   1.000
_cell.length_b   1.000
_cell.length_c   1.000
_cell.angle_alpha   90.00
_cell.angle_beta   90.00
_cell.angle_gamma   90.00
#
_symmetry.space_group_name_H-M   'P 1'
#
loop_
_entity.id
_entity.type
_entity.pdbx_description
1 polymer ?
#
loop_
_entity_poly.entity_id
_entity_poly.type
_entity_poly.pdbx_seq_one_letter_code
_entity_poly.pdbx_strand_id
1 'polypeptide(L)'
;MPNEIADEKYPGLYFSSLRIDEKYPGGESPIENFTRIKETFNKLCIDQINQNHNENVLVVTHGGVINIIYHIVKGIEWTNKNKFNPALNTSIHKIEYRGGKWELTLENLTPHL
;
A
#
# COMPACT_ATOMS: atom_id res chain seq x y z
N MET A 1 -11.41 -13.40 -7.04
CA MET A 1 -12.12 -14.65 -6.64
C MET A 1 -13.02 -14.27 -5.49
N PRO A 2 -14.32 -14.62 -5.49
CA PRO A 2 -15.17 -14.49 -4.32
C PRO A 2 -14.54 -15.20 -3.11
N ASN A 3 -14.66 -14.62 -1.92
CA ASN A 3 -14.02 -15.16 -0.71
C ASN A 3 -14.44 -16.62 -0.46
N GLU A 4 -15.71 -16.94 -0.66
CA GLU A 4 -16.24 -18.31 -0.47
C GLU A 4 -15.51 -19.36 -1.32
N ILE A 5 -15.20 -19.03 -2.58
CA ILE A 5 -14.47 -19.94 -3.48
C ILE A 5 -13.00 -20.07 -3.06
N ALA A 6 -12.41 -18.98 -2.55
CA ALA A 6 -11.03 -19.01 -2.06
C ALA A 6 -10.92 -19.85 -0.79
N ASP A 7 -11.86 -19.70 0.13
CA ASP A 7 -11.92 -20.45 1.38
C ASP A 7 -12.16 -21.95 1.15
N GLU A 8 -12.97 -22.32 0.16
CA GLU A 8 -13.18 -23.72 -0.21
C GLU A 8 -11.92 -24.35 -0.81
N LYS A 9 -11.23 -23.65 -1.72
CA LYS A 9 -10.05 -24.18 -2.43
C LYS A 9 -8.76 -24.11 -1.60
N TYR A 10 -8.64 -23.12 -0.74
CA TYR A 10 -7.44 -22.82 0.04
C TYR A 10 -7.83 -22.44 1.48
N PRO A 11 -8.35 -23.39 2.27
CA PRO A 11 -8.87 -23.11 3.61
C PRO A 11 -7.79 -22.52 4.51
N GLY A 12 -8.06 -21.34 5.09
CA GLY A 12 -7.15 -20.64 5.99
C GLY A 12 -5.99 -19.90 5.31
N LEU A 13 -5.95 -19.87 3.97
CA LEU A 13 -4.90 -19.19 3.21
C LEU A 13 -5.26 -17.72 2.98
N TYR A 14 -4.81 -16.87 3.89
CA TYR A 14 -4.98 -15.41 3.81
C TYR A 14 -3.63 -14.72 3.78
N PHE A 15 -3.58 -13.50 3.25
CA PHE A 15 -2.34 -12.75 3.17
C PHE A 15 -1.71 -12.57 4.56
N SER A 16 -2.53 -12.42 5.59
CA SER A 16 -2.13 -12.30 6.99
C SER A 16 -1.71 -13.62 7.66
N SER A 17 -2.09 -14.78 7.10
CA SER A 17 -1.69 -16.08 7.64
C SER A 17 -0.33 -16.57 7.12
N LEU A 18 0.11 -16.07 5.96
CA LEU A 18 1.41 -16.40 5.38
C LEU A 18 2.59 -16.00 6.29
N ARG A 19 3.69 -16.76 6.23
CA ARG A 19 4.99 -16.22 6.64
C ARG A 19 5.42 -15.13 5.66
N ILE A 20 6.32 -14.23 6.10
CA ILE A 20 6.69 -13.06 5.30
C ILE A 20 7.34 -13.43 3.95
N ASP A 21 8.00 -14.58 3.90
CA ASP A 21 8.70 -15.15 2.73
C ASP A 21 7.87 -16.21 1.98
N GLU A 22 6.70 -16.57 2.51
CA GLU A 22 5.85 -17.60 1.94
C GLU A 22 4.99 -17.05 0.80
N LYS A 23 5.01 -17.72 -0.34
CA LYS A 23 4.26 -17.32 -1.54
C LYS A 23 2.86 -17.92 -1.54
N TYR A 24 1.92 -17.17 -2.09
CA TYR A 24 0.71 -17.78 -2.64
C TYR A 24 1.08 -18.80 -3.75
N PRO A 25 0.27 -19.87 -3.94
CA PRO A 25 0.43 -20.75 -5.10
C PRO A 25 0.42 -19.96 -6.42
N GLY A 26 1.56 -19.92 -7.11
CA GLY A 26 1.75 -19.14 -8.35
C GLY A 26 1.79 -17.61 -8.18
N GLY A 27 1.89 -17.11 -6.95
CA GLY A 27 1.86 -15.68 -6.64
C GLY A 27 3.13 -15.15 -5.98
N GLU A 28 3.03 -13.93 -5.46
CA GLU A 28 4.07 -13.26 -4.67
C GLU A 28 3.98 -13.66 -3.19
N SER A 29 5.11 -13.58 -2.48
CA SER A 29 5.12 -13.56 -1.01
C SER A 29 4.84 -12.14 -0.48
N PRO A 30 4.51 -12.00 0.81
CA PRO A 30 4.38 -10.68 1.43
C PRO A 30 5.61 -9.79 1.25
N ILE A 31 6.83 -10.32 1.41
CA ILE A 31 8.06 -9.54 1.27
C ILE A 31 8.31 -9.11 -0.18
N GLU A 32 7.95 -9.94 -1.16
CA GLU A 32 8.06 -9.58 -2.59
C GLU A 32 7.11 -8.44 -2.92
N ASN A 33 5.85 -8.53 -2.50
CA ASN A 33 4.87 -7.48 -2.70
C ASN A 33 5.28 -6.17 -2.01
N PHE A 34 5.75 -6.23 -0.75
CA PHE A 34 6.25 -5.05 -0.04
C PHE A 34 7.45 -4.41 -0.73
N THR A 35 8.44 -5.22 -1.12
CA THR A 35 9.66 -4.75 -1.78
C THR A 35 9.33 -4.02 -3.08
N ARG A 36 8.52 -4.63 -3.95
CA ARG A 36 8.11 -4.03 -5.22
C ARG A 36 7.37 -2.70 -5.04
N ILE A 37 6.48 -2.61 -4.06
CA ILE A 37 5.74 -1.39 -3.75
C ILE A 37 6.68 -0.32 -3.20
N LYS A 38 7.56 -0.67 -2.26
CA LYS A 38 8.53 0.24 -1.66
C LYS A 38 9.47 0.83 -2.71
N GLU A 39 10.02 0.00 -3.58
CA GLU A 39 10.91 0.45 -4.66
C GLU A 39 10.20 1.38 -5.63
N THR A 40 9.00 1.02 -6.07
CA THR A 40 8.20 1.83 -7.00
C THR A 40 7.82 3.17 -6.38
N PHE A 41 7.35 3.18 -5.13
CA PHE A 41 6.97 4.39 -4.42
C PHE A 41 8.18 5.30 -4.17
N ASN A 42 9.31 4.74 -3.73
CA ASN A 42 10.55 5.50 -3.53
C ASN A 42 11.04 6.15 -4.83
N LYS A 43 10.99 5.40 -5.94
CA LYS A 43 11.32 5.94 -7.26
C LYS A 43 10.40 7.12 -7.63
N LEU A 44 9.09 6.97 -7.45
CA LEU A 44 8.13 8.04 -7.69
C LEU A 44 8.43 9.29 -6.85
N CYS A 45 8.74 9.10 -5.57
CA CYS A 45 9.14 10.20 -4.68
C CYS A 45 10.42 10.90 -5.14
N ILE A 46 11.43 10.16 -5.57
CA ILE A 46 12.69 10.71 -6.11
C ILE A 46 12.43 11.49 -7.40
N ASP A 47 11.65 10.92 -8.32
CA ASP A 47 11.30 11.57 -9.59
C ASP A 47 10.55 12.88 -9.36
N GLN A 48 9.66 12.93 -8.36
CA GLN A 48 8.95 14.14 -7.95
C GLN A 48 9.88 15.22 -7.37
N ILE A 49 10.86 14.83 -6.54
CA ILE A 49 11.87 15.76 -6.00
C ILE A 49 12.75 16.30 -7.14
N ASN A 50 13.20 15.44 -8.05
CA ASN A 50 14.04 15.83 -9.19
C ASN A 50 13.34 16.79 -10.16
N GLN A 51 12.01 16.70 -10.24
CA GLN A 51 11.17 17.60 -11.03
C GLN A 51 10.71 18.83 -10.22
N ASN A 52 11.30 19.07 -9.04
CA ASN A 52 10.97 20.18 -8.15
C ASN A 52 9.45 20.29 -7.85
N HIS A 53 8.76 19.15 -7.72
CA HIS A 53 7.33 19.05 -7.44
C HIS A 53 6.43 19.85 -8.42
N ASN A 54 6.83 19.92 -9.70
CA ASN A 54 6.15 20.76 -10.70
C ASN A 54 4.67 20.39 -10.94
N GLU A 55 4.26 19.16 -10.62
CA GLU A 55 2.89 18.67 -10.87
C GLU A 55 2.39 17.74 -9.75
N ASN A 56 1.07 17.60 -9.65
CA ASN A 56 0.45 16.59 -8.77
C ASN A 56 0.35 15.23 -9.50
N VAL A 57 0.70 14.15 -8.81
CA VAL A 57 0.56 12.79 -9.33
C VAL A 57 -0.63 12.09 -8.67
N LEU A 58 -1.49 11.50 -9.49
CA LEU A 58 -2.56 10.61 -9.02
C LEU A 58 -2.11 9.15 -9.14
N VAL A 59 -2.14 8.42 -8.02
CA VAL A 59 -1.87 6.98 -7.98
C VAL A 59 -3.18 6.23 -7.71
N VAL A 60 -3.61 5.44 -8.69
CA VAL A 60 -4.79 4.56 -8.55
C VAL A 60 -4.30 3.15 -8.21
N THR A 61 -4.73 2.62 -7.07
CA THR A 61 -4.24 1.32 -6.56
C THR A 61 -5.22 0.68 -5.58
N HIS A 62 -4.80 -0.42 -4.94
CA HIS A 62 -5.60 -1.18 -3.98
C HIS A 62 -5.30 -0.80 -2.52
N GLY A 63 -6.24 -1.07 -1.61
CA GLY A 63 -6.09 -0.76 -0.17
C GLY A 63 -4.85 -1.36 0.50
N GLY A 64 -4.38 -2.53 0.05
CA GLY A 64 -3.13 -3.14 0.53
C GLY A 64 -1.88 -2.36 0.17
N VAL A 65 -1.87 -1.78 -1.03
CA VAL A 65 -0.77 -0.91 -1.48
C VAL A 65 -0.79 0.39 -0.70
N ILE A 66 -1.97 1.01 -0.52
CA ILE A 66 -2.14 2.21 0.30
C ILE A 66 -1.60 1.96 1.72
N ASN A 67 -1.90 0.80 2.30
CA ASN A 67 -1.42 0.46 3.64
C ASN A 67 0.09 0.30 3.72
N ILE A 68 0.73 -0.29 2.73
CA ILE A 68 2.21 -0.35 2.68
C ILE A 68 2.79 1.06 2.60
N ILE A 69 2.23 1.93 1.75
CA ILE A 69 2.66 3.33 1.62
C ILE A 69 2.51 4.08 2.95
N TYR A 70 1.44 3.83 3.71
CA TYR A 70 1.27 4.39 5.05
C TYR A 70 2.42 4.04 5.99
N HIS A 71 2.83 2.77 6.01
CA HIS A 71 3.95 2.33 6.85
C HIS A 71 5.26 2.98 6.44
N ILE A 72 5.51 3.11 5.13
CA ILE A 72 6.69 3.80 4.59
C ILE A 72 6.70 5.27 5.00
N VAL A 73 5.61 6.00 4.76
CA VAL A 73 5.52 7.45 5.02
C VAL A 73 5.55 7.75 6.52
N LYS A 74 4.90 6.92 7.35
CA LYS A 74 4.87 7.08 8.82
C LYS A 74 6.11 6.51 9.51
N GLY A 75 7.02 5.83 8.80
CA GLY A 75 8.21 5.20 9.37
C GLY A 75 7.89 4.05 10.32
N ILE A 76 6.78 3.34 10.09
CA ILE A 76 6.32 2.22 10.91
C ILE A 76 6.80 0.92 10.30
N GLU A 77 7.29 -0.02 11.12
CA GLU A 77 7.67 -1.35 10.64
C GLU A 77 6.46 -2.08 10.03
N TRP A 78 6.65 -2.60 8.82
CA TRP A 78 5.62 -3.29 8.07
C TRP A 78 5.80 -4.81 8.13
N THR A 79 4.67 -5.50 8.30
CA THR A 79 4.48 -6.94 8.17
C THR A 79 3.09 -7.20 7.55
N ASN A 80 2.87 -8.39 6.99
CA ASN A 80 1.55 -8.81 6.52
C ASN A 80 0.50 -9.01 7.63
N LYS A 81 0.92 -8.89 8.89
CA LYS A 81 0.08 -9.08 10.08
C LYS A 81 -0.36 -7.77 10.72
N ASN A 82 0.13 -6.63 10.24
CA ASN A 82 -0.27 -5.32 10.75
C ASN A 82 -1.77 -5.09 10.56
N LYS A 83 -2.36 -4.32 11.48
CA LYS A 83 -3.72 -3.84 11.32
C LYS A 83 -3.80 -2.90 10.12
N PHE A 84 -4.89 -3.04 9.37
CA PHE A 84 -5.17 -2.20 8.21
C PHE A 84 -5.68 -0.83 8.64
N ASN A 85 -5.11 0.22 8.06
CA ASN A 85 -5.71 1.53 8.03
C ASN A 85 -6.88 1.51 7.02
N PRO A 86 -8.00 2.20 7.32
CA PRO A 86 -9.13 2.28 6.40
C PRO A 86 -8.73 2.83 5.03
N ALA A 87 -9.16 2.13 3.97
CA ALA A 87 -9.04 2.55 2.59
C ALA A 87 -10.32 2.11 1.87
N LEU A 88 -11.35 2.95 1.93
CA LEU A 88 -12.64 2.70 1.32
C LEU A 88 -12.54 2.72 -0.21
N ASN A 89 -13.53 2.17 -0.88
CA ASN A 89 -13.58 2.27 -2.33
C ASN A 89 -13.59 3.74 -2.74
N THR A 90 -12.74 4.06 -3.73
CA THR A 90 -12.53 5.41 -4.28
C THR A 90 -12.19 6.50 -3.24
N SER A 91 -11.73 6.13 -2.04
CA SER A 91 -11.26 7.12 -1.07
C SER A 91 -10.00 7.82 -1.53
N ILE A 92 -9.88 9.11 -1.20
CA ILE A 92 -8.72 9.93 -1.51
C ILE A 92 -7.78 9.94 -0.31
N HIS A 93 -6.50 9.66 -0.57
CA HIS A 93 -5.40 9.76 0.38
C HIS A 93 -4.36 10.71 -0.21
N LYS A 94 -3.89 11.69 0.57
CA LYS A 94 -2.96 12.71 0.08
C LYS A 94 -1.65 12.65 0.84
N ILE A 95 -0.56 12.69 0.10
CA ILE A 95 0.81 12.75 0.60
C ILE A 95 1.45 14.03 0.06
N GLU A 96 2.15 14.77 0.90
CA GLU A 96 2.79 16.04 0.54
C GLU A 96 4.24 16.07 1.00
N TYR A 97 5.13 16.69 0.22
CA TYR A 97 6.51 16.92 0.62
C TYR A 97 6.59 18.23 1.42
N ARG A 98 6.88 18.13 2.72
CA ARG A 98 6.92 19.26 3.66
C ARG A 98 8.13 19.13 4.58
N GLY A 99 8.89 20.22 4.73
CA GLY A 99 10.04 20.24 5.64
C GLY A 99 11.09 19.15 5.35
N GLY A 100 11.30 18.81 4.07
CA GLY A 100 12.30 17.82 3.65
C GLY A 100 11.86 16.35 3.72
N LYS A 101 10.58 16.06 4.00
CA LYS A 101 10.05 14.70 4.10
C LYS A 101 8.64 14.60 3.51
N TRP A 102 8.25 13.39 3.11
CA TRP A 102 6.89 13.09 2.68
C TRP A 102 6.00 12.85 3.91
N GLU A 103 4.82 13.45 3.92
CA GLU A 103 3.85 13.35 5.02
C GLU A 103 2.46 13.01 4.48
N LEU A 104 1.71 12.13 5.17
CA LEU A 104 0.29 11.93 4.92
C LEU A 104 -0.50 13.11 5.48
N THR A 105 -1.26 13.81 4.63
CA THR A 105 -2.01 15.02 5.00
C THR A 105 -3.51 14.86 4.91
N LEU A 106 -3.99 13.87 4.14
CA LEU A 106 -5.40 13.46 4.11
C LEU A 106 -5.48 11.94 4.08
N GLU A 107 -6.40 11.39 4.87
CA GLU A 107 -6.56 9.95 5.04
C GLU A 107 -8.03 9.56 4.80
N ASN A 108 -8.26 8.61 3.87
CA ASN A 108 -9.55 7.96 3.65
C ASN A 108 -10.74 8.91 3.39
N LEU A 109 -10.53 9.93 2.55
CA LEU A 109 -11.52 10.98 2.30
C LEU A 109 -12.55 10.53 1.23
N THR A 110 -13.85 10.53 1.57
CA THR A 110 -14.95 10.09 0.67
C THR A 110 -16.17 11.05 0.53
N PRO A 111 -16.07 12.38 0.74
CA PRO A 111 -17.24 13.28 0.66
C PRO A 111 -17.80 13.45 -0.76
N HIS A 112 -17.12 12.90 -1.77
CA HIS A 112 -17.52 12.94 -3.18
C HIS A 112 -18.40 11.75 -3.58
N LEU A 113 -18.61 10.78 -2.67
CA LEU A 113 -19.44 9.60 -2.89
C LEU A 113 -20.89 9.83 -2.44
#